data_AF-A0A355S7S7-F1
#
_entry.id   AF-A0A355S7S7-F1
#
_cell.length_a   1.000
_cell.length_b   1.000
_cell.length_c   1.000
_cell.angle_alpha   90.00
_cell.angle_beta   90.00
_cell.angle_gamma   90.00
#
_symmetry.space_group_name_H-M   'P 1'
#
loop_
_entity.id
_entity.type
_entity.pdbx_description
1 polymer ?
#
loop_
_entity_poly.entity_id
_entity_poly.type
_entity_poly.pdbx_seq_one_letter_code
_entity_poly.pdbx_strand_id
1 'polypeptide(L)'
;MTEVELTRDLLMDAGGWKEMKAAREMHRGGLVRRAEYKDGWLDGLVLMGGKEKRVRMQVLSRTHMENKCACMTARREGRVCAHAIAIGLEVVDPFRRGEEEVPEIKREEVKSCWPLIKEEFEAEAYPVQCRVMLPLRVKDSWDRGQLLVVFATEYEGEEHLLSSWSEDYALQVDEDDSRLLSTLRRLFPETPPGAVNLGRQQFVEVLDSLVGHSGVSFGKRDGASISGQPFRLSIEWEQKRLRAQWPEGIQSLIEGKDAWGLDAENRVFFPVASGLPESLRPVIDKGLRPDPIESPSLIASLGYWFDIEQSVPASLPQPASPVVEVRFEGSFNQLEGTMTFLYGANQRLAGQAEGALLAMENEEKVLASTALERLAEDSLRQWGFEGPGRGGKFVMRNSEEILRFFAHGLHRLDPDWTVIKGDRFTEFAKDVVPVQPVYHRTGSGENWMEVEVRYEAGDGAGIRREEIQRLLRTGQSSCSLGGNRKAVMDPDQLDDAMESIADCDPQQAVPGVFRVDAAQAAYLQHSAVDLGLPSADQLRPAEEGHPELHLGSLE
;
A
#
# COMPACT_ATOMS: atom_id res chain seq x y z
N MET A 1 -41.40 -6.70 -6.38
CA MET A 1 -40.00 -6.23 -6.47
C MET A 1 -39.50 -6.67 -7.83
N THR A 2 -39.16 -5.72 -8.71
CA THR A 2 -38.55 -6.04 -10.02
C THR A 2 -37.21 -6.69 -9.78
N GLU A 3 -37.02 -7.90 -10.32
CA GLU A 3 -35.78 -8.65 -10.26
C GLU A 3 -34.68 -7.82 -10.96
N VAL A 4 -33.58 -7.55 -10.25
CA VAL A 4 -32.47 -6.75 -10.79
C VAL A 4 -31.68 -7.65 -11.73
N GLU A 5 -31.61 -7.30 -13.01
CA GLU A 5 -30.82 -8.07 -13.96
C GLU A 5 -29.33 -7.97 -13.61
N LEU A 6 -28.67 -9.12 -13.49
CA LEU A 6 -27.24 -9.19 -13.23
C LEU A 6 -26.48 -8.91 -14.53
N THR A 7 -25.74 -7.81 -14.60
CA THR A 7 -24.94 -7.43 -15.77
C THR A 7 -23.50 -7.13 -15.40
N ARG A 8 -22.61 -7.15 -16.39
CA ARG A 8 -21.18 -6.83 -16.19
C ARG A 8 -20.97 -5.41 -15.68
N ASP A 9 -21.77 -4.45 -16.15
CA ASP A 9 -21.70 -3.06 -15.74
C ASP A 9 -22.15 -2.90 -14.29
N LEU A 10 -23.23 -3.59 -13.88
CA LEU A 10 -23.67 -3.63 -12.49
C LEU A 10 -22.57 -4.16 -11.56
N LEU A 11 -21.86 -5.21 -11.97
CA LEU A 11 -20.74 -5.76 -11.19
C LEU A 11 -19.52 -4.82 -11.14
N MET A 12 -19.29 -4.05 -12.21
CA MET A 12 -18.22 -3.04 -12.26
C MET A 12 -18.54 -1.85 -11.36
N ASP A 13 -19.78 -1.36 -11.39
CA ASP A 13 -20.27 -0.28 -10.54
C ASP A 13 -20.24 -0.67 -9.05
N ALA A 14 -20.57 -1.94 -8.74
CA ALA A 14 -20.64 -2.43 -7.37
C ALA A 14 -19.28 -2.64 -6.69
N GLY A 15 -18.28 -3.17 -7.41
CA GLY A 15 -16.96 -3.49 -6.84
C GLY A 15 -15.82 -2.56 -7.24
N GLY A 16 -16.02 -1.74 -8.27
CA GLY A 16 -14.99 -0.89 -8.84
C GLY A 16 -13.94 -1.65 -9.67
N TRP A 17 -13.09 -0.88 -10.36
CA TRP A 17 -12.10 -1.40 -11.31
C TRP A 17 -11.11 -2.40 -10.70
N LYS A 18 -10.66 -2.17 -9.46
CA LYS A 18 -9.68 -3.02 -8.76
C LYS A 18 -10.22 -4.43 -8.50
N GLU A 19 -11.41 -4.53 -7.92
CA GLU A 19 -12.06 -5.82 -7.64
C GLU A 19 -12.48 -6.53 -8.93
N MET A 20 -12.94 -5.77 -9.94
CA MET A 20 -13.26 -6.31 -11.26
C MET A 20 -12.03 -6.91 -11.97
N LYS A 21 -10.84 -6.30 -11.83
CA LYS A 21 -9.60 -6.87 -12.39
C LYS A 21 -9.24 -8.20 -11.72
N ALA A 22 -9.24 -8.25 -10.39
CA ALA A 22 -8.98 -9.47 -9.64
C ALA A 22 -10.03 -10.57 -9.91
N ALA A 23 -11.31 -10.19 -10.00
CA ALA A 23 -12.39 -11.11 -10.31
C ALA A 23 -12.26 -11.74 -11.70
N ARG A 24 -11.83 -10.96 -12.71
CA ARG A 24 -11.56 -11.48 -14.05
C ARG A 24 -10.41 -12.49 -14.06
N GLU A 25 -9.39 -12.28 -13.24
CA GLU A 25 -8.28 -13.23 -13.09
C GLU A 25 -8.76 -14.54 -12.45
N MET A 26 -9.59 -14.46 -11.40
CA MET A 26 -10.20 -15.64 -10.77
C MET A 26 -11.13 -16.41 -11.74
N HIS A 27 -11.96 -15.67 -12.47
CA HIS A 27 -12.89 -16.24 -13.45
C HIS A 27 -12.14 -16.91 -14.62
N ARG A 28 -11.15 -16.22 -15.22
CA ARG A 28 -10.29 -16.80 -16.28
C ARG A 28 -9.42 -17.95 -15.79
N GLY A 29 -9.02 -17.92 -14.52
CA GLY A 29 -8.28 -19.00 -13.86
C GLY A 29 -9.15 -20.21 -13.50
N GLY A 30 -10.46 -20.20 -13.80
CA GLY A 30 -11.37 -21.32 -13.50
C GLY A 30 -11.50 -21.61 -12.01
N LEU A 31 -11.36 -20.57 -11.17
CA LEU A 31 -11.43 -20.67 -9.71
C LEU A 31 -12.87 -20.65 -9.19
N VAL A 32 -13.85 -20.29 -10.03
CA VAL A 32 -15.28 -20.40 -9.72
C VAL A 32 -15.74 -21.80 -10.08
N ARG A 33 -16.28 -22.54 -9.10
CA ARG A 33 -16.72 -23.94 -9.25
C ARG A 33 -18.22 -24.05 -9.50
N ARG A 34 -18.97 -23.13 -8.92
CA ARG A 34 -20.42 -23.02 -9.07
C ARG A 34 -20.81 -21.56 -8.98
N ALA A 35 -21.74 -21.15 -9.83
CA ALA A 35 -22.35 -19.84 -9.79
C ALA A 35 -23.83 -19.94 -10.13
N GLU A 36 -24.68 -19.29 -9.34
CA GLU A 36 -26.11 -19.28 -9.52
C GLU A 36 -26.65 -17.91 -9.11
N TYR A 37 -27.50 -17.32 -9.96
CA TYR A 37 -28.22 -16.10 -9.64
C TYR A 37 -29.72 -16.36 -9.74
N LYS A 38 -30.43 -16.21 -8.62
CA LYS A 38 -31.87 -16.47 -8.56
C LYS A 38 -32.55 -15.63 -7.48
N ASP A 39 -33.70 -15.04 -7.78
CA ASP A 39 -34.50 -14.29 -6.80
C ASP A 39 -33.70 -13.17 -6.10
N GLY A 40 -32.79 -12.51 -6.83
CA GLY A 40 -31.90 -11.47 -6.31
C GLY A 40 -30.69 -11.99 -5.51
N TRP A 41 -30.53 -13.30 -5.35
CA TRP A 41 -29.39 -13.90 -4.67
C TRP A 41 -28.35 -14.42 -5.65
N LEU A 42 -27.11 -13.98 -5.47
CA LEU A 42 -25.92 -14.51 -6.10
C LEU A 42 -25.24 -15.48 -5.13
N ASP A 43 -25.22 -16.78 -5.45
CA ASP A 43 -24.60 -17.84 -4.66
C ASP A 43 -23.57 -18.58 -5.51
N GLY A 44 -22.43 -18.91 -4.91
CA GLY A 44 -21.43 -19.71 -5.60
C GLY A 44 -20.31 -20.23 -4.71
N LEU A 45 -19.49 -21.07 -5.31
CA LEU A 45 -18.29 -21.65 -4.71
C LEU A 45 -17.05 -21.11 -5.45
N VAL A 46 -16.13 -20.51 -4.69
CA VAL A 46 -14.85 -20.02 -5.22
C VAL A 46 -13.71 -20.69 -4.47
N LEU A 47 -12.69 -21.12 -5.21
CA LEU A 47 -11.45 -21.61 -4.64
C LEU A 47 -10.64 -20.43 -4.07
N MET A 48 -10.55 -20.35 -2.74
CA MET A 48 -9.80 -19.32 -2.03
C MET A 48 -8.70 -19.98 -1.19
N GLY A 49 -7.43 -19.73 -1.53
CA GLY A 49 -6.30 -20.34 -0.82
C GLY A 49 -6.32 -21.87 -0.89
N GLY A 50 -6.78 -22.43 -2.03
CA GLY A 50 -6.85 -23.88 -2.25
C GLY A 50 -8.06 -24.60 -1.63
N LYS A 51 -8.90 -23.93 -0.85
CA LYS A 51 -10.17 -24.49 -0.32
C LYS A 51 -11.37 -23.86 -1.00
N GLU A 52 -12.39 -24.66 -1.26
CA GLU A 52 -13.67 -24.15 -1.75
C GLU A 52 -14.38 -23.39 -0.64
N LYS A 53 -14.75 -22.14 -0.91
CA LYS A 53 -15.48 -21.30 0.03
C LYS A 53 -16.76 -20.83 -0.63
N ARG A 54 -17.85 -20.93 0.13
CA ARG A 54 -19.16 -20.42 -0.27
C ARG A 54 -19.19 -18.91 -0.16
N VAL A 55 -19.68 -18.28 -1.21
CA VAL A 55 -19.86 -16.84 -1.32
C VAL A 55 -21.31 -16.59 -1.66
N ARG A 56 -21.93 -15.67 -0.91
CA ARG A 56 -23.30 -15.24 -1.16
C ARG A 56 -23.37 -13.72 -1.17
N MET A 57 -24.13 -13.16 -2.09
CA MET A 57 -24.43 -11.74 -2.15
C MET A 57 -25.89 -11.54 -2.54
N GLN A 58 -26.61 -10.70 -1.80
CA GLN A 58 -27.98 -10.33 -2.16
C GLN A 58 -27.95 -9.00 -2.91
N VAL A 59 -28.57 -8.94 -4.09
CA VAL A 59 -28.71 -7.72 -4.89
C VAL A 59 -30.12 -7.19 -4.68
N LEU A 60 -30.25 -6.13 -3.88
CA LEU A 60 -31.54 -5.50 -3.55
C LEU A 60 -31.90 -4.40 -4.57
N SER A 61 -30.90 -3.64 -5.01
CA SER A 61 -31.00 -2.61 -6.05
C SER A 61 -29.66 -2.41 -6.76
N ARG A 62 -29.62 -1.54 -7.78
CA ARG A 62 -28.35 -1.20 -8.48
C ARG A 62 -27.29 -0.60 -7.56
N THR A 63 -27.70 0.03 -6.45
CA THR A 63 -26.82 0.73 -5.51
C THR A 63 -26.79 0.08 -4.13
N HIS A 64 -27.60 -0.96 -3.89
CA HIS A 64 -27.71 -1.62 -2.60
C HIS A 64 -27.58 -3.13 -2.75
N MET A 65 -26.49 -3.67 -2.21
CA MET A 65 -26.17 -5.08 -2.21
C MET A 65 -25.65 -5.50 -0.84
N GLU A 66 -26.06 -6.65 -0.34
CA GLU A 66 -25.54 -7.24 0.89
C GLU A 66 -24.53 -8.34 0.56
N ASN A 67 -23.25 -8.10 0.81
CA ASN A 67 -22.21 -9.10 0.60
C ASN A 67 -22.03 -9.97 1.86
N LYS A 68 -22.28 -11.28 1.73
CA LYS A 68 -22.13 -12.29 2.79
C LYS A 68 -20.92 -13.21 2.56
N CYS A 69 -19.95 -12.76 1.78
CA CYS A 69 -18.68 -13.48 1.58
C CYS A 69 -17.88 -13.55 2.89
N ALA A 70 -17.21 -14.68 3.12
CA ALA A 70 -16.34 -14.87 4.29
C ALA A 70 -14.94 -14.22 4.15
N CYS A 71 -14.70 -13.43 3.10
CA CYS A 71 -13.40 -12.80 2.86
C CYS A 71 -13.22 -11.54 3.70
N MET A 72 -11.97 -11.11 3.90
CA MET A 72 -11.65 -9.96 4.74
C MET A 72 -12.33 -8.67 4.26
N THR A 73 -12.35 -8.41 2.94
CA THR A 73 -13.01 -7.24 2.34
C THR A 73 -14.49 -7.16 2.69
N ALA A 74 -15.21 -8.28 2.58
CA ALA A 74 -16.63 -8.33 2.88
C ALA A 74 -16.89 -8.24 4.39
N ARG A 75 -16.09 -8.93 5.23
CA ARG A 75 -16.25 -8.94 6.69
C ARG A 75 -15.91 -7.61 7.37
N ARG A 76 -14.87 -6.90 6.91
CA ARG A 76 -14.41 -5.66 7.53
C ARG A 76 -15.07 -4.42 6.96
N GLU A 77 -15.28 -4.39 5.64
CA GLU A 77 -15.69 -3.16 4.95
C GLU A 77 -17.13 -3.25 4.40
N GLY A 78 -17.76 -4.43 4.43
CA GLY A 78 -19.11 -4.63 3.88
C GLY A 78 -19.20 -4.45 2.36
N ARG A 79 -18.06 -4.27 1.67
CA ARG A 79 -18.00 -3.97 0.24
C ARG A 79 -18.15 -5.23 -0.61
N VAL A 80 -18.57 -5.05 -1.87
CA VAL A 80 -18.57 -6.12 -2.88
C VAL A 80 -17.13 -6.50 -3.18
N CYS A 81 -16.79 -7.78 -3.00
CA CYS A 81 -15.44 -8.29 -3.15
C CYS A 81 -15.23 -8.97 -4.52
N ALA A 82 -13.98 -9.14 -4.93
CA ALA A 82 -13.62 -9.83 -6.17
C ALA A 82 -14.23 -11.24 -6.28
N HIS A 83 -14.41 -11.97 -5.17
CA HIS A 83 -15.03 -13.30 -5.19
C HIS A 83 -16.51 -13.27 -5.59
N ALA A 84 -17.28 -12.31 -5.05
CA ALA A 84 -18.68 -12.13 -5.40
C ALA A 84 -18.81 -11.69 -6.87
N ILE A 85 -17.91 -10.82 -7.33
CA ILE A 85 -17.87 -10.40 -8.74
C ILE A 85 -17.49 -11.56 -9.65
N ALA A 86 -16.55 -12.41 -9.27
CA ALA A 86 -16.13 -13.56 -10.06
C ALA A 86 -17.28 -14.55 -10.29
N ILE A 87 -18.08 -14.82 -9.25
CA ILE A 87 -19.31 -15.62 -9.38
C ILE A 87 -20.30 -14.90 -10.30
N GLY A 88 -20.45 -13.58 -10.15
CA GLY A 88 -21.33 -12.80 -11.03
C GLY A 88 -20.90 -12.85 -12.49
N LEU A 89 -19.60 -12.80 -12.76
CA LEU A 89 -19.04 -12.94 -14.10
C LEU A 89 -19.31 -14.34 -14.67
N GLU A 90 -19.21 -15.40 -13.86
CA GLU A 90 -19.52 -16.77 -14.28
C GLU A 90 -21.01 -16.95 -14.63
N VAL A 91 -21.92 -16.19 -14.02
CA VAL A 91 -23.34 -16.19 -14.42
C VAL A 91 -23.56 -15.41 -15.72
N VAL A 92 -22.91 -14.25 -15.88
CA VAL A 92 -23.13 -13.33 -17.00
C VAL A 92 -22.41 -13.78 -18.28
N ASP A 93 -21.20 -14.29 -18.14
CA ASP A 93 -20.31 -14.71 -19.22
C ASP A 93 -19.59 -16.00 -18.77
N PRO A 94 -20.31 -17.14 -18.74
CA PRO A 94 -19.78 -18.40 -18.23
C PRO A 94 -18.47 -18.73 -18.91
N PHE A 95 -17.47 -19.12 -18.13
CA PHE A 95 -16.20 -19.51 -18.68
C PHE A 95 -16.40 -20.79 -19.49
N ARG A 96 -16.56 -20.65 -20.81
CA ARG A 96 -16.48 -21.77 -21.74
C ARG A 96 -15.07 -22.32 -21.64
N ARG A 97 -14.91 -23.38 -20.84
CA ARG A 97 -13.84 -24.34 -21.08
C ARG A 97 -13.91 -24.66 -22.57
N GLY A 98 -12.86 -24.31 -23.31
CA GLY A 98 -12.57 -25.10 -24.48
C GLY A 98 -12.60 -26.55 -24.02
N GLU A 99 -13.25 -27.40 -24.80
CA GLU A 99 -12.94 -28.83 -24.81
C GLU A 99 -11.47 -29.01 -25.24
N GLU A 100 -10.54 -28.43 -24.50
CA GLU A 100 -9.34 -29.17 -24.18
C GLU A 100 -9.87 -30.33 -23.38
N GLU A 101 -9.83 -31.51 -24.00
CA GLU A 101 -9.62 -32.75 -23.29
C GLU A 101 -8.66 -32.43 -22.14
N VAL A 102 -9.23 -32.19 -20.95
CA VAL A 102 -8.65 -32.76 -19.73
C VAL A 102 -8.31 -34.15 -20.21
N PRO A 103 -7.03 -34.58 -20.22
CA PRO A 103 -6.79 -35.97 -20.44
C PRO A 103 -7.70 -36.62 -19.40
N GLU A 104 -8.72 -37.33 -19.87
CA GLU A 104 -9.24 -38.43 -19.11
C GLU A 104 -8.01 -39.31 -18.95
N ILE A 105 -7.20 -38.99 -17.94
CA ILE A 105 -6.80 -40.01 -17.00
C ILE A 105 -8.14 -40.64 -16.71
N LYS A 106 -8.42 -41.73 -17.41
CA LYS A 106 -9.31 -42.76 -16.94
C LYS A 106 -8.82 -43.01 -15.53
N ARG A 107 -9.33 -42.25 -14.57
CA ARG A 107 -9.43 -42.68 -13.21
C ARG A 107 -10.41 -43.81 -13.38
N GLU A 108 -9.87 -45.00 -13.65
CA GLU A 108 -10.51 -46.23 -13.24
C GLU A 108 -11.20 -45.89 -11.92
N GLU A 109 -12.52 -46.06 -11.85
CA GLU A 109 -13.24 -45.83 -10.61
C GLU A 109 -12.63 -46.77 -9.59
N VAL A 110 -11.63 -46.27 -8.87
CA VAL A 110 -10.90 -47.09 -7.92
C VAL A 110 -11.88 -47.28 -6.79
N LYS A 111 -12.35 -48.52 -6.63
CA LYS A 111 -13.25 -48.89 -5.55
C LYS A 111 -12.55 -48.55 -4.23
N SER A 112 -13.02 -47.50 -3.57
CA SER A 112 -12.47 -47.00 -2.32
C SER A 112 -12.94 -47.89 -1.17
N CYS A 113 -12.04 -48.68 -0.59
CA CYS A 113 -12.30 -49.53 0.58
C CYS A 113 -12.19 -48.77 1.91
N TRP A 114 -12.29 -47.44 1.88
CA TRP A 114 -12.23 -46.60 3.07
C TRP A 114 -13.50 -46.70 3.93
N PRO A 115 -13.38 -46.66 5.27
CA PRO A 115 -14.53 -46.56 6.16
C PRO A 115 -15.31 -45.25 5.93
N LEU A 116 -16.57 -45.26 6.33
CA LEU A 116 -17.40 -44.05 6.37
C LEU A 116 -16.92 -43.15 7.50
N ILE A 117 -16.63 -41.88 7.23
CA ILE A 117 -16.17 -40.91 8.24
C ILE A 117 -17.32 -39.99 8.62
N LYS A 118 -17.56 -39.81 9.93
CA LYS A 118 -18.59 -38.93 10.49
C LYS A 118 -18.03 -38.05 11.60
N GLU A 119 -18.49 -36.80 11.65
CA GLU A 119 -18.13 -35.84 12.72
C GLU A 119 -19.22 -35.78 13.80
N GLU A 120 -20.49 -36.02 13.43
CA GLU A 120 -21.61 -36.08 14.36
C GLU A 120 -21.70 -37.44 15.04
N PHE A 121 -22.10 -37.45 16.31
CA PHE A 121 -22.28 -38.67 17.08
C PHE A 121 -23.46 -39.48 16.55
N GLU A 122 -23.19 -40.74 16.20
CA GLU A 122 -24.19 -41.74 15.83
C GLU A 122 -23.92 -43.04 16.59
N ALA A 123 -24.99 -43.74 17.00
CA ALA A 123 -24.88 -44.91 17.86
C ALA A 123 -24.15 -46.09 17.20
N GLU A 124 -24.16 -46.14 15.87
CA GLU A 124 -23.54 -47.19 15.05
C GLU A 124 -22.10 -46.85 14.61
N ALA A 125 -21.57 -45.66 14.96
CA ALA A 125 -20.23 -45.25 14.60
C ALA A 125 -19.22 -45.53 15.72
N TYR A 126 -18.00 -45.92 15.34
CA TYR A 126 -16.88 -46.19 16.24
C TYR A 126 -16.14 -44.88 16.54
N PRO A 127 -16.21 -44.33 17.77
CA PRO A 127 -15.43 -43.15 18.15
C PRO A 127 -13.95 -43.49 18.27
N VAL A 128 -13.14 -42.98 17.34
CA VAL A 128 -11.71 -43.26 17.29
C VAL A 128 -10.90 -41.98 17.38
N GLN A 129 -9.66 -42.09 17.86
CA GLN A 129 -8.66 -41.02 17.83
C GLN A 129 -7.48 -41.42 16.95
N CYS A 130 -7.06 -40.58 16.01
CA CYS A 130 -5.92 -40.92 15.17
C CYS A 130 -4.59 -40.80 15.94
N ARG A 131 -3.66 -41.70 15.63
CA ARG A 131 -2.28 -41.70 16.13
C ARG A 131 -1.32 -41.77 14.94
N VAL A 132 -0.36 -40.84 14.91
CA VAL A 132 0.64 -40.77 13.84
C VAL A 132 2.03 -40.88 14.42
N MET A 133 2.74 -41.94 14.03
CA MET A 133 4.13 -42.16 14.45
C MET A 133 5.08 -41.75 13.33
N LEU A 134 5.93 -40.78 13.62
CA LEU A 134 6.98 -40.25 12.77
C LEU A 134 8.31 -41.00 13.00
N PRO A 135 9.24 -40.97 12.02
CA PRO A 135 10.58 -41.55 12.17
C PRO A 135 11.36 -40.90 13.33
N LEU A 136 12.13 -41.69 14.08
CA LEU A 136 13.01 -41.16 15.14
C LEU A 136 14.09 -40.20 14.61
N ARG A 137 14.57 -40.41 13.38
CA ARG A 137 15.57 -39.57 12.71
C ARG A 137 14.95 -38.97 11.45
N VAL A 138 14.12 -37.95 11.65
CA VAL A 138 13.38 -37.30 10.55
C VAL A 138 14.31 -36.71 9.51
N LYS A 139 15.35 -35.96 9.90
CA LYS A 139 16.27 -35.33 8.94
C LYS A 139 17.02 -36.35 8.07
N ASP A 140 17.53 -37.43 8.65
CA ASP A 140 18.18 -38.51 7.88
C ASP A 140 17.20 -39.15 6.87
N SER A 141 15.96 -39.34 7.30
CA SER A 141 14.90 -39.95 6.48
C SER A 141 14.44 -39.00 5.37
N TRP A 142 14.38 -37.71 5.68
CA TRP A 142 14.12 -36.62 4.75
C TRP A 142 15.20 -36.56 3.65
N ASP A 143 16.47 -36.58 4.03
CA ASP A 143 17.58 -36.51 3.08
C ASP A 143 17.57 -37.70 2.12
N ARG A 144 17.23 -38.89 2.62
CA ARG A 144 17.00 -40.09 1.78
C ARG A 144 15.72 -40.05 0.95
N GLY A 145 14.78 -39.17 1.27
CA GLY A 145 13.47 -39.07 0.61
C GLY A 145 12.52 -40.23 0.94
N GLN A 146 12.75 -40.93 2.05
CA GLN A 146 11.95 -42.07 2.50
C GLN A 146 11.64 -41.92 3.99
N LEU A 147 10.42 -41.47 4.30
CA LEU A 147 9.97 -41.23 5.67
C LEU A 147 8.92 -42.29 6.06
N LEU A 148 9.32 -43.26 6.89
CA LEU A 148 8.41 -44.27 7.41
C LEU A 148 7.47 -43.67 8.44
N VAL A 149 6.20 -43.53 8.09
CA VAL A 149 5.14 -43.02 8.97
C VAL A 149 4.12 -44.13 9.22
N VAL A 150 3.69 -44.28 10.47
CA VAL A 150 2.64 -45.24 10.86
C VAL A 150 1.38 -44.48 11.23
N PHE A 151 0.27 -44.83 10.59
CA PHE A 151 -1.07 -44.33 10.89
C PHE A 151 -1.86 -45.40 11.63
N ALA A 152 -2.32 -45.05 12.82
CA ALA A 152 -3.10 -45.90 13.70
C ALA A 152 -4.30 -45.11 14.26
N THR A 153 -5.21 -45.83 14.90
CA THR A 153 -6.39 -45.31 15.59
C THR A 153 -6.46 -45.94 16.97
N GLU A 154 -6.83 -45.18 17.98
CA GLU A 154 -7.13 -45.66 19.31
C GLU A 154 -8.65 -45.81 19.47
N TYR A 155 -9.10 -47.01 19.84
CA TYR A 155 -10.50 -47.34 20.11
C TYR A 155 -10.58 -48.20 21.37
N GLU A 156 -11.42 -47.82 22.35
CA GLU A 156 -11.56 -48.53 23.63
C GLU A 156 -10.24 -48.83 24.37
N GLY A 157 -9.20 -48.01 24.16
CA GLY A 157 -7.88 -48.17 24.77
C GLY A 157 -6.94 -49.16 24.06
N GLU A 158 -7.35 -49.70 22.91
CA GLU A 158 -6.51 -50.52 22.03
C GLU A 158 -6.08 -49.74 20.77
N GLU A 159 -4.83 -49.93 20.34
CA GLU A 159 -4.31 -49.34 19.10
C GLU A 159 -4.54 -50.29 17.92
N HIS A 160 -5.21 -49.78 16.89
CA HIS A 160 -5.45 -50.48 15.63
C HIS A 160 -4.74 -49.74 14.49
N LEU A 161 -4.13 -50.45 13.54
CA LEU A 161 -3.63 -49.80 12.33
C LEU A 161 -4.80 -49.20 11.55
N LEU A 162 -4.62 -48.03 10.96
CA LEU A 162 -5.69 -47.41 10.17
C LEU A 162 -6.13 -48.31 8.99
N SER A 163 -5.19 -49.09 8.43
CA SER A 163 -5.47 -50.12 7.41
C SER A 163 -6.33 -51.30 7.86
N SER A 164 -6.70 -51.40 9.15
CA SER A 164 -7.59 -52.46 9.65
C SER A 164 -9.08 -52.13 9.46
N TRP A 165 -9.41 -50.87 9.18
CA TRP A 165 -10.78 -50.43 8.94
C TRP A 165 -11.13 -50.54 7.45
N SER A 166 -12.21 -51.26 7.12
CA SER A 166 -12.77 -51.41 5.76
C SER A 166 -13.99 -50.50 5.53
N GLU A 167 -14.54 -50.56 4.30
CA GLU A 167 -15.79 -49.90 3.90
C GLU A 167 -17.02 -50.32 4.75
N ASP A 168 -16.91 -51.39 5.54
CA ASP A 168 -17.97 -51.90 6.41
C ASP A 168 -18.11 -51.11 7.72
N TYR A 169 -17.13 -50.28 8.07
CA TYR A 169 -17.11 -49.53 9.32
C TYR A 169 -17.47 -48.06 9.13
N ALA A 170 -18.12 -47.49 10.15
CA ALA A 170 -18.30 -46.05 10.28
C ALA A 170 -17.45 -45.53 11.44
N LEU A 171 -16.51 -44.63 11.18
CA LEU A 171 -15.66 -44.01 12.19
C LEU A 171 -16.21 -42.63 12.54
N GLN A 172 -16.35 -42.38 13.85
CA GLN A 172 -16.60 -41.06 14.38
C GLN A 172 -15.27 -40.44 14.83
N VAL A 173 -14.97 -39.25 14.31
CA VAL A 173 -13.70 -38.55 14.56
C VAL A 173 -13.93 -37.06 14.82
N ASP A 174 -12.95 -36.41 15.45
CA ASP A 174 -12.98 -34.96 15.64
C ASP A 174 -12.51 -34.18 14.38
N GLU A 175 -12.50 -32.84 14.46
CA GLU A 175 -12.10 -31.97 13.34
C GLU A 175 -10.62 -32.15 12.93
N ASP A 176 -9.74 -32.47 13.88
CA ASP A 176 -8.31 -32.65 13.63
C ASP A 176 -8.03 -33.97 12.91
N ASP A 177 -8.66 -35.04 13.38
CA ASP A 177 -8.63 -36.36 12.77
C ASP A 177 -9.33 -36.36 11.40
N SER A 178 -10.47 -35.68 11.27
CA SER A 178 -11.19 -35.53 9.99
C SER A 178 -10.30 -34.88 8.92
N ARG A 179 -9.52 -33.86 9.29
CA ARG A 179 -8.53 -33.19 8.42
C ARG A 179 -7.40 -34.13 8.00
N LEU A 180 -6.86 -34.91 8.94
CA LEU A 180 -5.84 -35.92 8.65
C LEU A 180 -6.37 -36.99 7.69
N LEU A 181 -7.52 -37.61 8.01
CA LEU A 181 -8.11 -38.68 7.20
C LEU A 181 -8.47 -38.20 5.79
N SER A 182 -8.98 -36.98 5.65
CA SER A 182 -9.22 -36.36 4.34
C SER A 182 -7.93 -36.23 3.52
N THR A 183 -6.84 -35.86 4.16
CA THR A 183 -5.51 -35.78 3.53
C THR A 183 -5.00 -37.15 3.13
N LEU A 184 -5.09 -38.14 4.01
CA LEU A 184 -4.66 -39.51 3.75
C LEU A 184 -5.49 -40.16 2.64
N ARG A 185 -6.80 -39.95 2.59
CA ARG A 185 -7.66 -40.46 1.50
C ARG A 185 -7.31 -39.87 0.15
N ARG A 186 -6.87 -38.61 0.10
CA ARG A 186 -6.36 -37.99 -1.13
C ARG A 186 -5.03 -38.60 -1.57
N LEU A 187 -4.16 -38.93 -0.63
CA LEU A 187 -2.84 -39.54 -0.91
C LEU A 187 -2.93 -41.04 -1.22
N PHE A 188 -3.88 -41.74 -0.61
CA PHE A 188 -4.11 -43.19 -0.71
C PHE A 188 -5.59 -43.47 -1.02
N PRO A 189 -6.05 -43.25 -2.27
CA PRO A 189 -7.48 -43.29 -2.60
C PRO A 189 -8.12 -44.68 -2.49
N GLU A 190 -7.34 -45.76 -2.61
CA GLU A 190 -7.87 -47.13 -2.67
C GLU A 190 -8.17 -47.69 -1.28
N THR A 191 -7.17 -47.66 -0.39
CA THR A 191 -7.24 -48.28 0.94
C THR A 191 -6.60 -47.38 2.00
N PRO A 192 -7.10 -47.40 3.26
CA PRO A 192 -6.47 -46.67 4.34
C PRO A 192 -5.03 -47.14 4.59
N PRO A 193 -4.06 -46.23 4.77
CA PRO A 193 -2.67 -46.61 5.02
C PRO A 193 -2.47 -47.17 6.43
N GLY A 194 -1.51 -48.07 6.60
CA GLY A 194 -1.00 -48.50 7.91
C GLY A 194 0.38 -47.91 8.16
N ALA A 195 1.42 -48.71 7.95
CA ALA A 195 2.81 -48.23 7.91
C ALA A 195 3.26 -47.99 6.46
N VAL A 196 3.66 -46.77 6.12
CA VAL A 196 3.99 -46.37 4.74
C VAL A 196 5.27 -45.52 4.69
N ASN A 197 6.05 -45.68 3.61
CA ASN A 197 7.16 -44.77 3.32
C ASN A 197 6.64 -43.60 2.47
N LEU A 198 6.62 -42.41 3.04
CA LEU A 198 6.25 -41.18 2.35
C LEU A 198 7.47 -40.57 1.66
N GLY A 199 7.25 -40.02 0.46
CA GLY A 199 8.19 -39.07 -0.15
C GLY A 199 8.11 -37.70 0.54
N ARG A 200 9.08 -36.82 0.27
CA ARG A 200 9.18 -35.48 0.90
C ARG A 200 7.90 -34.64 0.75
N GLN A 201 7.37 -34.56 -0.47
CA GLN A 201 6.16 -33.79 -0.76
C GLN A 201 4.94 -34.35 0.00
N GLN A 202 4.75 -35.68 0.00
CA GLN A 202 3.66 -36.32 0.73
C GLN A 202 3.79 -36.12 2.23
N PHE A 203 5.02 -36.18 2.76
CA PHE A 203 5.29 -35.96 4.17
C PHE A 203 4.92 -34.53 4.61
N VAL A 204 5.26 -33.52 3.81
CA VAL A 204 4.87 -32.12 4.08
C VAL A 204 3.35 -31.94 4.05
N GLU A 205 2.66 -32.57 3.10
CA GLU A 205 1.20 -32.50 3.03
C GLU A 205 0.53 -33.15 4.26
N VAL A 206 1.08 -34.27 4.74
CA VAL A 206 0.63 -34.90 5.99
C VAL A 206 0.95 -33.98 7.18
N LEU A 207 2.13 -33.38 7.23
CA LEU A 207 2.54 -32.48 8.31
C LEU A 207 1.61 -31.27 8.43
N ASP A 208 1.22 -30.66 7.31
CA ASP A 208 0.24 -29.56 7.29
C ASP A 208 -1.13 -29.99 7.85
N SER A 209 -1.57 -31.21 7.55
CA SER A 209 -2.81 -31.76 8.11
C SER A 209 -2.74 -32.03 9.62
N LEU A 210 -1.53 -32.21 10.18
CA LEU A 210 -1.31 -32.51 11.59
C LEU A 210 -1.13 -31.27 12.48
N VAL A 211 -1.21 -30.05 11.93
CA VAL A 211 -1.13 -28.82 12.73
C VAL A 211 -2.15 -28.85 13.87
N GLY A 212 -1.71 -28.71 15.11
CA GLY A 212 -2.56 -28.75 16.31
C GLY A 212 -2.96 -30.15 16.79
N HIS A 213 -2.66 -31.20 16.04
CA HIS A 213 -3.08 -32.57 16.32
C HIS A 213 -2.31 -33.16 17.51
N SER A 214 -3.02 -33.68 18.51
CA SER A 214 -2.42 -34.17 19.76
C SER A 214 -1.84 -35.58 19.68
N GLY A 215 -2.27 -36.38 18.69
CA GLY A 215 -1.88 -37.77 18.51
C GLY A 215 -0.57 -38.04 17.75
N VAL A 216 0.38 -37.09 17.71
CA VAL A 216 1.63 -37.24 16.95
C VAL A 216 2.80 -37.61 17.85
N SER A 217 3.66 -38.52 17.40
CA SER A 217 4.83 -38.96 18.16
C SER A 217 6.03 -39.33 17.28
N PHE A 218 7.23 -39.28 17.84
CA PHE A 218 8.42 -39.93 17.30
C PHE A 218 8.51 -41.35 17.88
N GLY A 219 8.42 -42.37 17.03
CA GLY A 219 8.30 -43.74 17.50
C GLY A 219 7.06 -43.93 18.38
N LYS A 220 7.16 -44.74 19.45
CA LYS A 220 5.99 -45.13 20.29
C LYS A 220 5.79 -44.32 21.57
N ARG A 221 6.75 -43.46 21.94
CA ARG A 221 6.81 -42.90 23.31
C ARG A 221 6.95 -41.39 23.37
N ASP A 222 7.58 -40.81 22.35
CA ASP A 222 7.98 -39.42 22.40
C ASP A 222 6.97 -38.55 21.64
N GLY A 223 6.08 -37.87 22.36
CA GLY A 223 5.13 -36.95 21.74
C GLY A 223 5.83 -35.88 20.90
N ALA A 224 5.25 -35.57 19.74
CA ALA A 224 5.70 -34.52 18.84
C ALA A 224 4.58 -33.48 18.68
N SER A 225 4.96 -32.21 18.58
CA SER A 225 4.00 -31.12 18.38
C SER A 225 4.16 -30.53 16.99
N ILE A 226 3.04 -30.30 16.30
CA ILE A 226 3.03 -29.63 15.00
C ILE A 226 2.40 -28.24 15.20
N SER A 227 3.25 -27.22 15.23
CA SER A 227 2.82 -25.84 15.41
C SER A 227 2.18 -25.29 14.14
N GLY A 228 1.09 -24.53 14.29
CA GLY A 228 0.52 -23.72 13.22
C GLY A 228 1.10 -22.30 13.15
N GLN A 229 1.93 -21.92 14.13
CA GLN A 229 2.57 -20.62 14.15
C GLN A 229 3.82 -20.64 13.27
N PRO A 230 3.91 -19.78 12.24
CA PRO A 230 5.08 -19.75 11.39
C PRO A 230 6.29 -19.19 12.15
N PHE A 231 7.41 -19.87 12.01
CA PHE A 231 8.69 -19.40 12.52
C PHE A 231 9.34 -18.47 11.49
N ARG A 232 9.75 -17.29 11.95
CA ARG A 232 10.40 -16.28 11.11
C ARG A 232 11.90 -16.45 11.25
N LEU A 233 12.57 -16.82 10.16
CA LEU A 233 14.03 -16.85 10.11
C LEU A 233 14.57 -15.44 9.97
N SER A 234 15.75 -15.18 10.54
CA SER A 234 16.49 -13.97 10.24
C SER A 234 17.07 -14.02 8.83
N ILE A 235 17.07 -12.90 8.12
CA ILE A 235 17.82 -12.75 6.87
C ILE A 235 19.13 -12.05 7.15
N GLU A 236 20.20 -12.56 6.55
CA GLU A 236 21.52 -11.93 6.56
C GLU A 236 22.04 -11.68 5.14
N TRP A 237 23.02 -10.78 5.05
CA TRP A 237 23.73 -10.48 3.81
C TRP A 237 25.06 -11.24 3.77
N GLU A 238 25.08 -12.38 3.08
CA GLU A 238 26.26 -13.23 2.94
C GLU A 238 26.66 -13.38 1.48
N GLN A 239 27.96 -13.25 1.17
CA GLN A 239 28.49 -13.50 -0.19
C GLN A 239 27.72 -12.75 -1.32
N LYS A 240 27.25 -11.54 -1.03
CA LYS A 240 26.43 -10.71 -1.94
C LYS A 240 25.04 -11.31 -2.25
N ARG A 241 24.48 -12.07 -1.33
CA ARG A 241 23.15 -12.67 -1.40
C ARG A 241 22.42 -12.50 -0.07
N LEU A 242 21.11 -12.34 -0.15
CA LEU A 242 20.20 -12.43 0.99
C LEU A 242 19.95 -13.90 1.27
N ARG A 243 20.19 -14.34 2.51
CA ARG A 243 19.97 -15.73 2.91
C ARG A 243 19.28 -15.79 4.27
N ALA A 244 18.29 -16.67 4.37
CA ALA A 244 17.66 -16.99 5.64
C ALA A 244 18.60 -17.86 6.48
N GLN A 245 18.78 -17.48 7.74
CA GLN A 245 19.61 -18.21 8.68
C GLN A 245 18.77 -19.18 9.49
N TRP A 246 19.20 -20.43 9.48
CA TRP A 246 18.60 -21.49 10.28
C TRP A 246 19.32 -21.53 11.64
N PRO A 247 18.63 -21.30 12.76
CA PRO A 247 19.25 -21.34 14.08
C PRO A 247 19.84 -22.72 14.37
N GLU A 248 20.88 -22.74 15.21
CA GLU A 248 21.49 -23.99 15.66
C GLU A 248 20.45 -24.88 16.36
N GLY A 249 20.44 -26.18 16.05
CA GLY A 249 19.46 -27.14 16.57
C GLY A 249 18.18 -27.27 15.73
N ILE A 250 17.88 -26.32 14.84
CA ILE A 250 16.73 -26.42 13.93
C ILE A 250 17.15 -27.09 12.62
N GLN A 251 16.47 -28.17 12.28
CA GLN A 251 16.68 -28.92 11.04
C GLN A 251 15.72 -28.43 9.95
N SER A 252 16.25 -28.04 8.79
CA SER A 252 15.46 -27.58 7.66
C SER A 252 14.90 -28.74 6.81
N LEU A 253 13.60 -28.65 6.50
CA LEU A 253 12.86 -29.58 5.66
C LEU A 253 12.20 -28.78 4.54
N ILE A 254 12.91 -28.63 3.41
CA ILE A 254 12.52 -27.77 2.28
C ILE A 254 12.19 -28.67 1.09
N GLU A 255 10.95 -28.59 0.59
CA GLU A 255 10.50 -29.30 -0.62
C GLU A 255 9.57 -28.41 -1.44
N GLY A 256 9.93 -28.19 -2.70
CA GLY A 256 9.11 -27.41 -3.63
C GLY A 256 8.76 -26.02 -3.13
N LYS A 257 7.53 -25.86 -2.63
CA LYS A 257 6.98 -24.58 -2.14
C LYS A 257 6.92 -24.44 -0.64
N ASP A 258 7.16 -25.53 0.06
CA ASP A 258 6.92 -25.63 1.47
C ASP A 258 8.27 -25.73 2.19
N ALA A 259 8.42 -24.96 3.25
CA ALA A 259 9.57 -25.02 4.12
C ALA A 259 9.09 -25.24 5.56
N TRP A 260 9.68 -26.21 6.22
CA TRP A 260 9.41 -26.53 7.62
C TRP A 260 10.71 -26.59 8.39
N GLY A 261 10.66 -26.20 9.65
CA GLY A 261 11.74 -26.43 10.61
C GLY A 261 11.32 -27.49 11.62
N LEU A 262 12.28 -28.32 12.01
CA LEU A 262 12.17 -29.27 13.10
C LEU A 262 13.16 -28.90 14.20
N ASP A 263 12.63 -28.50 15.35
CA ASP A 263 13.38 -28.50 16.60
C ASP A 263 13.36 -29.92 17.17
N ALA A 264 14.46 -30.65 16.95
CA ALA A 264 14.56 -32.04 17.36
C ALA A 264 14.65 -32.22 18.89
N GLU A 265 15.12 -31.20 19.62
CA GLU A 265 15.24 -31.23 21.07
C GLU A 265 13.87 -31.06 21.73
N ASN A 266 13.13 -30.04 21.30
CA ASN A 266 11.77 -29.78 21.81
C ASN A 266 10.70 -30.62 21.12
N ARG A 267 11.05 -31.37 20.07
CA ARG A 267 10.14 -32.24 19.29
C ARG A 267 9.00 -31.46 18.64
N VAL A 268 9.31 -30.27 18.12
CA VAL A 268 8.33 -29.35 17.53
C VAL A 268 8.63 -29.11 16.05
N PHE A 269 7.61 -29.25 15.22
CA PHE A 269 7.62 -28.77 13.84
C PHE A 269 6.96 -27.41 13.75
N PHE A 270 7.48 -26.55 12.88
CA PHE A 270 6.87 -25.27 12.57
C PHE A 270 7.02 -24.94 11.09
N PRO A 271 6.00 -24.33 10.47
CA PRO A 271 6.12 -23.88 9.10
C PRO A 271 7.03 -22.65 9.02
N VAL A 272 7.76 -22.52 7.93
CA VAL A 272 8.67 -21.41 7.65
C VAL A 272 8.26 -20.75 6.34
N ALA A 273 8.12 -19.43 6.36
CA ALA A 273 7.82 -18.63 5.17
C ALA A 273 6.60 -19.14 4.36
N SER A 274 5.52 -19.54 5.04
CA SER A 274 4.30 -20.02 4.40
C SER A 274 3.74 -19.02 3.37
N GLY A 275 3.50 -19.49 2.15
CA GLY A 275 2.98 -18.64 1.07
C GLY A 275 4.02 -17.74 0.41
N LEU A 276 5.32 -17.98 0.64
CA LEU A 276 6.38 -17.25 -0.05
C LEU A 276 6.29 -17.43 -1.58
N PRO A 277 6.30 -16.33 -2.36
CA PRO A 277 6.32 -16.39 -3.82
C PRO A 277 7.51 -17.20 -4.34
N GLU A 278 7.31 -17.91 -5.46
CA GLU A 278 8.32 -18.79 -6.03
C GLU A 278 9.61 -18.06 -6.43
N SER A 279 9.51 -16.80 -6.87
CA SER A 279 10.64 -15.93 -7.18
C SER A 279 11.53 -15.62 -5.98
N LEU A 280 10.97 -15.65 -4.76
CA LEU A 280 11.69 -15.31 -3.52
C LEU A 280 12.24 -16.53 -2.79
N ARG A 281 11.79 -17.75 -3.13
CA ARG A 281 12.24 -18.99 -2.48
C ARG A 281 13.75 -19.21 -2.41
N PRO A 282 14.57 -18.78 -3.39
CA PRO A 282 16.01 -18.91 -3.26
C PRO A 282 16.57 -18.35 -1.96
N VAL A 283 15.91 -17.37 -1.31
CA VAL A 283 16.33 -16.82 -0.02
C VAL A 283 16.46 -17.87 1.10
N ILE A 284 15.63 -18.93 1.09
CA ILE A 284 15.61 -19.95 2.15
C ILE A 284 16.75 -20.97 2.02
N ASP A 285 17.21 -21.21 0.79
CA ASP A 285 18.17 -22.28 0.48
C ASP A 285 19.47 -21.70 -0.11
N LYS A 286 19.44 -21.35 -1.41
CA LYS A 286 20.62 -20.99 -2.22
C LYS A 286 21.11 -19.54 -2.03
N GLY A 287 20.30 -18.70 -1.41
CA GLY A 287 20.44 -17.25 -1.35
C GLY A 287 19.85 -16.55 -2.58
N LEU A 288 19.26 -15.37 -2.35
CA LEU A 288 18.72 -14.48 -3.38
C LEU A 288 19.70 -13.35 -3.67
N ARG A 289 20.04 -13.14 -4.94
CA ARG A 289 20.85 -11.97 -5.35
C ARG A 289 19.89 -10.84 -5.73
N PRO A 290 19.76 -9.79 -4.92
CA PRO A 290 18.83 -8.72 -5.23
C PRO A 290 19.35 -7.86 -6.38
N ASP A 291 18.45 -7.34 -7.21
CA ASP A 291 18.77 -6.21 -8.08
C ASP A 291 19.01 -4.99 -7.19
N PRO A 292 20.15 -4.28 -7.30
CA PRO A 292 20.41 -3.06 -6.54
C PRO A 292 19.25 -2.05 -6.57
N ILE A 293 18.57 -1.91 -7.71
CA ILE A 293 17.49 -0.94 -7.89
C ILE A 293 16.21 -1.38 -7.16
N GLU A 294 15.88 -2.68 -7.21
CA GLU A 294 14.67 -3.23 -6.58
C GLU A 294 14.88 -3.60 -5.10
N SER A 295 16.13 -3.61 -4.64
CA SER A 295 16.56 -4.05 -3.30
C SER A 295 15.71 -3.48 -2.16
N PRO A 296 15.40 -2.17 -2.08
CA PRO A 296 14.57 -1.65 -0.98
C PRO A 296 13.16 -2.24 -0.96
N SER A 297 12.52 -2.36 -2.12
CA SER A 297 11.17 -2.91 -2.25
C SER A 297 11.13 -4.42 -1.96
N LEU A 298 12.19 -5.13 -2.34
CA LEU A 298 12.38 -6.53 -2.08
C LEU A 298 12.57 -6.80 -0.58
N ILE A 299 13.41 -6.03 0.12
CA ILE A 299 13.59 -6.14 1.58
C ILE A 299 12.25 -5.91 2.29
N ALA A 300 11.54 -4.84 1.93
CA ALA A 300 10.23 -4.55 2.52
C ALA A 300 9.24 -5.71 2.33
N SER A 301 9.26 -6.35 1.16
CA SER A 301 8.45 -7.52 0.86
C SER A 301 8.87 -8.76 1.66
N LEU A 302 10.18 -9.03 1.79
CA LEU A 302 10.69 -10.14 2.58
C LEU A 302 10.32 -10.01 4.07
N GLY A 303 10.16 -8.77 4.56
CA GLY A 303 9.68 -8.45 5.90
C GLY A 303 8.28 -8.98 6.23
N TYR A 304 7.51 -9.53 5.28
CA TYR A 304 6.28 -10.25 5.62
C TYR A 304 6.53 -11.65 6.18
N TRP A 305 7.63 -12.31 5.79
CA TRP A 305 7.92 -13.71 6.13
C TRP A 305 9.12 -13.89 7.05
N PHE A 306 10.05 -12.93 7.06
CA PHE A 306 11.35 -13.05 7.72
C PHE A 306 11.62 -11.89 8.66
N ASP A 307 12.48 -12.12 9.64
CA ASP A 307 13.02 -11.05 10.48
C ASP A 307 14.25 -10.46 9.80
N ILE A 308 14.26 -9.14 9.61
CA ILE A 308 15.32 -8.47 8.87
C ILE A 308 16.07 -7.56 9.84
N GLU A 309 17.32 -7.90 10.10
CA GLU A 309 18.20 -7.06 10.91
C GLU A 309 18.55 -5.77 10.17
N GLN A 310 18.79 -4.68 10.92
CA GLN A 310 19.16 -3.38 10.36
C GLN A 310 20.50 -3.41 9.58
N SER A 311 21.35 -4.39 9.85
CA SER A 311 22.61 -4.64 9.14
C SER A 311 22.40 -4.95 7.66
N VAL A 312 21.28 -5.59 7.30
CA VAL A 312 20.95 -5.97 5.91
C VAL A 312 20.66 -4.77 5.02
N PRO A 313 19.67 -3.90 5.33
CA PRO A 313 19.43 -2.71 4.54
C PRO A 313 20.66 -1.80 4.54
N ALA A 314 21.40 -1.68 5.64
CA ALA A 314 22.64 -0.88 5.69
C ALA A 314 23.75 -1.40 4.74
N SER A 315 23.75 -2.69 4.43
CA SER A 315 24.70 -3.31 3.49
C SER A 315 24.32 -3.13 2.02
N LEU A 316 23.16 -2.54 1.74
CA LEU A 316 22.64 -2.33 0.39
C LEU A 316 22.74 -0.85 -0.01
N PRO A 317 22.79 -0.56 -1.33
CA PRO A 317 22.82 0.81 -1.84
C PRO A 317 21.68 1.67 -1.26
N GLN A 318 22.05 2.77 -0.60
CA GLN A 318 21.08 3.68 0.02
C GLN A 318 20.51 4.68 -1.00
N PRO A 319 19.25 5.09 -0.86
CA PRO A 319 18.71 6.21 -1.63
C PRO A 319 19.44 7.50 -1.25
N ALA A 320 20.01 8.18 -2.24
CA ALA A 320 20.61 9.50 -2.09
C ALA A 320 19.59 10.60 -2.38
N SER A 321 19.75 11.75 -1.73
CA SER A 321 18.98 12.96 -2.04
C SER A 321 19.63 13.74 -3.19
N PRO A 322 18.88 14.16 -4.22
CA PRO A 322 19.41 15.00 -5.27
C PRO A 322 19.54 16.46 -4.82
N VAL A 323 20.52 17.17 -5.35
CA VAL A 323 20.45 18.64 -5.44
C VAL A 323 19.65 18.98 -6.69
N VAL A 324 18.58 19.75 -6.52
CA VAL A 324 17.70 20.13 -7.64
C VAL A 324 18.23 21.40 -8.29
N GLU A 325 18.54 21.33 -9.57
CA GLU A 325 18.88 22.48 -10.42
C GLU A 325 17.75 22.71 -11.41
N VAL A 326 17.25 23.95 -11.47
CA VAL A 326 16.22 24.34 -12.45
C VAL A 326 16.66 25.58 -13.18
N ARG A 327 16.72 25.49 -14.51
CA ARG A 327 17.02 26.62 -15.40
C ARG A 327 15.76 27.11 -16.08
N PHE A 328 15.39 28.36 -15.84
CA PHE A 328 14.25 29.00 -16.48
C PHE A 328 14.66 29.91 -17.64
N GLU A 329 14.01 29.74 -18.78
CA GLU A 329 14.19 30.57 -19.98
C GLU A 329 12.85 30.78 -20.69
N GLY A 330 12.53 32.01 -21.07
CA GLY A 330 11.24 32.29 -21.70
C GLY A 330 10.85 33.75 -21.81
N SER A 331 9.56 33.96 -22.11
CA SER A 331 8.86 35.26 -22.26
C SER A 331 7.41 35.13 -21.77
N PHE A 332 6.60 36.20 -21.84
CA PHE A 332 5.18 36.18 -21.43
C PHE A 332 4.29 35.18 -22.20
N ASN A 333 4.72 34.70 -23.36
CA ASN A 333 3.95 33.77 -24.18
C ASN A 333 4.32 32.30 -23.92
N GLN A 334 5.53 32.06 -23.45
CA GLN A 334 6.06 30.72 -23.23
C GLN A 334 7.23 30.78 -22.26
N LEU A 335 7.14 29.97 -21.20
CA LEU A 335 8.20 29.77 -20.23
C LEU A 335 8.64 28.30 -20.24
N GLU A 336 9.93 28.07 -20.37
CA GLU A 336 10.56 26.74 -20.27
C GLU A 336 11.37 26.65 -18.98
N GLY A 337 11.20 25.54 -18.25
CA GLY A 337 12.04 25.15 -17.12
C GLY A 337 12.75 23.85 -17.44
N THR A 338 14.08 23.83 -17.46
CA THR A 338 14.85 22.58 -17.58
C THR A 338 15.30 22.15 -16.20
N MET A 339 14.82 21.01 -15.72
CA MET A 339 15.12 20.47 -14.40
C MET A 339 16.12 19.32 -14.49
N THR A 340 17.17 19.41 -13.68
CA THR A 340 18.25 18.44 -13.56
C THR A 340 18.44 18.09 -12.09
N PHE A 341 18.58 16.80 -11.81
CA PHE A 341 18.88 16.24 -10.49
C PHE A 341 20.36 15.87 -10.41
N LEU A 342 21.08 16.49 -9.49
CA LEU A 342 22.51 16.30 -9.31
C LEU A 342 22.79 15.38 -8.11
N TYR A 343 23.61 14.36 -8.33
CA TYR A 343 24.06 13.37 -7.36
C TYR A 343 25.58 13.33 -7.36
N GLY A 344 26.20 14.36 -6.77
CA GLY A 344 27.64 14.60 -6.89
C GLY A 344 28.03 14.85 -8.35
N ALA A 345 28.92 14.01 -8.90
CA ALA A 345 29.32 14.07 -10.31
C ALA A 345 28.26 13.51 -11.30
N ASN A 346 27.25 12.79 -10.80
CA ASN A 346 26.21 12.22 -11.64
C ASN A 346 25.06 13.21 -11.83
N GLN A 347 24.51 13.25 -13.05
CA GLN A 347 23.35 14.08 -13.38
C GLN A 347 22.23 13.23 -13.97
N ARG A 348 21.00 13.55 -13.60
CA ARG A 348 19.78 12.93 -14.13
C ARG A 348 18.83 14.03 -14.57
N LEU A 349 18.14 13.82 -15.69
CA LEU A 349 17.16 14.77 -16.19
C LEU A 349 15.78 14.40 -15.65
N ALA A 350 14.93 15.39 -15.39
CA ALA A 350 13.55 15.14 -15.01
C ALA A 350 12.81 14.26 -16.05
N GLY A 351 11.90 13.42 -15.56
CA GLY A 351 11.11 12.48 -16.36
C GLY A 351 11.70 11.09 -16.48
N GLN A 352 12.83 10.81 -15.82
CA GLN A 352 13.38 9.47 -15.73
C GLN A 352 12.64 8.67 -14.65
N ALA A 353 11.66 7.86 -15.06
CA ALA A 353 10.85 7.07 -14.14
C ALA A 353 11.60 5.89 -13.50
N GLU A 354 12.67 5.42 -14.13
CA GLU A 354 13.48 4.29 -13.67
C GLU A 354 14.51 4.74 -12.62
N GLY A 355 14.59 3.99 -11.53
CA GLY A 355 15.66 4.13 -10.56
C GLY A 355 17.01 3.82 -11.19
N ALA A 356 18.07 4.47 -10.72
CA ALA A 356 19.43 4.25 -11.22
C ALA A 356 20.40 4.03 -10.07
N LEU A 357 21.34 3.12 -10.29
CA LEU A 357 22.49 2.93 -9.42
C LEU A 357 23.62 3.85 -9.88
N LEU A 358 23.99 4.80 -9.03
CA LEU A 358 24.97 5.84 -9.32
C LEU A 358 26.27 5.54 -8.57
N ALA A 359 27.40 5.71 -9.26
CA ALA A 359 28.72 5.59 -8.64
C ALA A 359 29.19 6.97 -8.17
N MET A 360 29.38 7.12 -6.86
CA MET A 360 29.86 8.34 -6.23
C MET A 360 31.39 8.45 -6.33
N GLU A 361 31.95 9.63 -6.09
CA GLU A 361 33.40 9.89 -6.19
C GLU A 361 34.23 9.04 -5.21
N ASN A 362 33.63 8.63 -4.09
CA ASN A 362 34.22 7.74 -3.09
C ASN A 362 34.10 6.24 -3.44
N GLU A 363 33.78 5.90 -4.70
CA GLU A 363 33.49 4.54 -5.19
C GLU A 363 32.24 3.87 -4.58
N GLU A 364 31.48 4.59 -3.75
CA GLU A 364 30.23 4.10 -3.17
C GLU A 364 29.11 4.08 -4.22
N LYS A 365 28.25 3.07 -4.15
CA LYS A 365 27.09 2.96 -5.03
C LYS A 365 25.82 3.34 -4.30
N VAL A 366 25.14 4.37 -4.79
CA VAL A 366 23.90 4.89 -4.22
C VAL A 366 22.75 4.78 -5.21
N LEU A 367 21.52 4.75 -4.71
CA LEU A 367 20.32 4.76 -5.54
C LEU A 367 19.81 6.18 -5.72
N ALA A 368 19.47 6.53 -6.96
CA ALA A 368 18.76 7.77 -7.23
C ALA A 368 17.36 7.72 -6.60
N SER A 369 17.05 8.66 -5.71
CA SER A 369 15.74 8.74 -5.08
C SER A 369 14.68 9.32 -6.02
N THR A 370 14.07 8.45 -6.83
CA THR A 370 12.98 8.83 -7.76
C THR A 370 11.77 9.44 -7.06
N ALA A 371 11.57 9.15 -5.77
CA ALA A 371 10.51 9.76 -4.97
C ALA A 371 10.77 11.26 -4.74
N LEU A 372 12.00 11.63 -4.39
CA LEU A 372 12.39 13.04 -4.23
C LEU A 372 12.43 13.76 -5.57
N GLU A 373 12.90 13.10 -6.63
CA GLU A 373 12.84 13.62 -8.00
C GLU A 373 11.38 13.98 -8.37
N ARG A 374 10.42 13.05 -8.17
CA ARG A 374 9.01 13.29 -8.46
C ARG A 374 8.38 14.40 -7.63
N LEU A 375 8.72 14.50 -6.35
CA LEU A 375 8.24 15.60 -5.50
C LEU A 375 8.69 16.95 -6.06
N ALA A 376 9.94 17.07 -6.51
CA ALA A 376 10.43 18.28 -7.15
C ALA A 376 9.73 18.55 -8.49
N GLU A 377 9.48 17.54 -9.31
CA GLU A 377 8.69 17.70 -10.54
C GLU A 377 7.27 18.20 -10.24
N ASP A 378 6.62 17.63 -9.21
CA ASP A 378 5.27 18.00 -8.79
C ASP A 378 5.22 19.44 -8.28
N SER A 379 6.26 19.94 -7.60
CA SER A 379 6.37 21.34 -7.20
C SER A 379 6.31 22.30 -8.40
N LEU A 380 6.88 21.96 -9.57
CA LEU A 380 6.70 22.77 -10.78
C LEU A 380 5.30 22.60 -11.39
N ARG A 381 4.75 21.38 -11.42
CA ARG A 381 3.40 21.13 -11.97
C ARG A 381 2.32 21.92 -11.23
N GLN A 382 2.47 22.12 -9.92
CA GLN A 382 1.55 22.93 -9.10
C GLN A 382 1.44 24.38 -9.59
N TRP A 383 2.47 24.92 -10.25
CA TRP A 383 2.45 26.26 -10.83
C TRP A 383 1.88 26.33 -12.25
N GLY A 384 1.47 25.20 -12.84
CA GLY A 384 0.93 25.12 -14.21
C GLY A 384 1.94 24.68 -15.28
N PHE A 385 3.12 24.22 -14.88
CA PHE A 385 4.07 23.65 -15.85
C PHE A 385 3.60 22.27 -16.36
N GLU A 386 3.58 22.11 -17.69
CA GLU A 386 3.38 20.82 -18.35
C GLU A 386 4.73 20.11 -18.53
N GLY A 387 4.81 18.83 -18.13
CA GLY A 387 6.01 18.02 -18.32
C GLY A 387 6.27 17.03 -17.19
N PRO A 388 7.48 16.45 -17.13
CA PRO A 388 8.64 16.72 -17.98
C PRO A 388 8.51 16.07 -19.37
N GLY A 389 8.90 16.84 -20.40
CA GLY A 389 9.12 16.37 -21.76
C GLY A 389 10.56 15.91 -21.99
N ARG A 390 10.95 15.75 -23.26
CA ARG A 390 12.30 15.29 -23.62
C ARG A 390 13.38 16.22 -23.06
N GLY A 391 14.33 15.64 -22.33
CA GLY A 391 15.47 16.37 -21.78
C GLY A 391 15.18 17.12 -20.47
N GLY A 392 14.19 16.68 -19.68
CA GLY A 392 13.85 17.33 -18.41
C GLY A 392 13.13 18.66 -18.55
N LYS A 393 12.48 18.89 -19.70
CA LYS A 393 11.85 20.16 -20.04
C LYS A 393 10.41 20.25 -19.55
N PHE A 394 10.13 21.28 -18.79
CA PHE A 394 8.80 21.74 -18.41
C PHE A 394 8.43 22.96 -19.24
N VAL A 395 7.18 23.04 -19.69
CA VAL A 395 6.70 24.15 -20.52
C VAL A 395 5.41 24.70 -19.95
N MET A 396 5.32 26.01 -19.86
CA MET A 396 4.11 26.75 -19.52
C MET A 396 3.80 27.72 -20.66
N ARG A 397 2.56 27.71 -21.15
CA ARG A 397 2.10 28.56 -22.27
C ARG A 397 1.01 29.56 -21.89
N ASN A 398 0.38 29.38 -20.73
CA ASN A 398 -0.66 30.29 -20.27
C ASN A 398 0.00 31.57 -19.73
N SER A 399 -0.26 32.70 -20.39
CA SER A 399 0.32 33.99 -20.01
C SER A 399 -0.03 34.43 -18.58
N GLU A 400 -1.22 34.07 -18.08
CA GLU A 400 -1.65 34.42 -16.72
C GLU A 400 -0.92 33.58 -15.66
N GLU A 401 -0.70 32.29 -15.93
CA GLU A 401 0.10 31.41 -15.07
C GLU A 401 1.58 31.79 -15.09
N ILE A 402 2.11 32.16 -16.27
CA ILE A 402 3.47 32.65 -16.41
C ILE A 402 3.67 33.88 -15.52
N LEU A 403 2.77 34.86 -15.61
CA LEU A 403 2.79 36.05 -14.76
C LEU A 403 2.70 35.70 -13.28
N ARG A 404 1.79 34.79 -12.90
CA ARG A 404 1.61 34.31 -11.53
C ARG A 404 2.89 33.67 -11.00
N PHE A 405 3.52 32.77 -11.76
CA PHE A 405 4.78 32.12 -11.38
C PHE A 405 5.94 33.12 -11.23
N PHE A 406 6.03 34.12 -12.11
CA PHE A 406 7.02 35.18 -11.98
C PHE A 406 6.86 36.00 -10.69
N ALA A 407 5.62 36.38 -10.39
CA ALA A 407 5.31 37.19 -9.22
C ALA A 407 5.45 36.42 -7.90
N HIS A 408 5.01 35.16 -7.88
CA HIS A 408 4.82 34.39 -6.64
C HIS A 408 5.53 33.04 -6.58
N GLY A 409 5.80 32.41 -7.71
CA GLY A 409 6.33 31.04 -7.74
C GLY A 409 7.80 30.93 -7.35
N LEU A 410 8.64 31.84 -7.84
CA LEU A 410 10.10 31.76 -7.64
C LEU A 410 10.54 31.76 -6.17
N HIS A 411 9.82 32.46 -5.29
CA HIS A 411 10.16 32.56 -3.88
C HIS A 411 9.57 31.43 -3.03
N ARG A 412 8.60 30.70 -3.59
CA ARG A 412 7.95 29.52 -2.98
C ARG A 412 8.59 28.20 -3.41
N LEU A 413 9.55 28.23 -4.34
CA LEU A 413 10.40 27.07 -4.60
C LEU A 413 11.27 26.81 -3.37
N ASP A 414 11.59 25.54 -3.17
CA ASP A 414 12.42 25.10 -2.06
C ASP A 414 13.76 25.86 -2.05
N PRO A 415 14.16 26.44 -0.90
CA PRO A 415 15.35 27.29 -0.79
C PRO A 415 16.66 26.54 -1.10
N ASP A 416 16.68 25.21 -1.01
CA ASP A 416 17.84 24.39 -1.32
C ASP A 416 18.03 24.18 -2.83
N TRP A 417 17.11 24.65 -3.66
CA TRP A 417 17.19 24.52 -5.12
C TRP A 417 18.15 25.55 -5.74
N THR A 418 18.94 25.10 -6.70
CA THR A 418 19.75 25.99 -7.53
C THR A 418 18.91 26.49 -8.70
N VAL A 419 18.36 27.71 -8.56
CA VAL A 419 17.51 28.33 -9.58
C VAL A 419 18.34 29.25 -10.49
N ILE A 420 18.49 28.86 -11.76
CA ILE A 420 19.22 29.61 -12.78
C ILE A 420 18.23 30.38 -13.66
N LYS A 421 18.34 31.71 -13.67
CA LYS A 421 17.49 32.61 -14.46
C LYS A 421 18.21 33.03 -15.74
N GLY A 422 17.64 32.75 -16.91
CA GLY A 422 18.18 33.23 -18.19
C GLY A 422 18.10 34.76 -18.35
N ASP A 423 18.83 35.32 -19.31
CA ASP A 423 18.88 36.77 -19.55
C ASP A 423 17.49 37.33 -19.89
N ARG A 424 16.78 36.66 -20.81
CA ARG A 424 15.39 37.01 -21.17
C ARG A 424 14.46 36.94 -19.97
N PHE A 425 14.64 35.94 -19.11
CA PHE A 425 13.83 35.76 -17.90
C PHE A 425 14.01 36.94 -16.93
N THR A 426 15.24 37.45 -16.80
CA THR A 426 15.58 38.53 -15.86
C THR A 426 15.11 39.91 -16.34
N GLU A 427 15.11 40.15 -17.67
CA GLU A 427 14.66 41.43 -18.23
C GLU A 427 13.16 41.67 -17.99
N PHE A 428 12.32 40.66 -18.24
CA PHE A 428 10.86 40.81 -18.10
C PHE A 428 10.38 40.79 -16.65
N ALA A 429 11.10 40.10 -15.75
CA ALA A 429 10.73 40.04 -14.33
C ALA A 429 10.69 41.43 -13.65
N LYS A 430 11.42 42.42 -14.18
CA LYS A 430 11.43 43.80 -13.66
C LYS A 430 10.10 44.54 -13.84
N ASP A 431 9.31 44.16 -14.84
CA ASP A 431 8.03 44.80 -15.15
C ASP A 431 6.85 44.15 -14.44
N VAL A 432 7.08 43.05 -13.71
CA VAL A 432 6.07 42.30 -12.96
C VAL A 432 6.12 42.71 -11.50
N VAL A 433 5.00 43.19 -10.98
CA VAL A 433 4.87 43.67 -9.61
C VAL A 433 3.92 42.73 -8.86
N PRO A 434 4.39 41.97 -7.86
CA PRO A 434 3.52 41.10 -7.09
C PRO A 434 2.55 41.93 -6.26
N VAL A 435 1.30 41.48 -6.19
CA VAL A 435 0.24 42.02 -5.34
C VAL A 435 -0.07 40.95 -4.32
N GLN A 436 0.13 41.25 -3.04
CA GLN A 436 0.01 40.29 -1.96
C GLN A 436 -0.98 40.78 -0.90
N PRO A 437 -1.71 39.88 -0.24
CA PRO A 437 -2.47 40.23 0.94
C PRO A 437 -1.52 40.54 2.10
N VAL A 438 -1.88 41.55 2.88
CA VAL A 438 -1.16 42.04 4.05
C VAL A 438 -2.14 42.13 5.20
N TYR A 439 -1.76 41.58 6.35
CA TYR A 439 -2.52 41.74 7.58
C TYR A 439 -2.32 43.16 8.12
N HIS A 440 -3.42 43.90 8.15
CA HIS A 440 -3.45 45.24 8.70
C HIS A 440 -4.22 45.24 10.02
N ARG A 441 -3.60 45.73 11.11
CA ARG A 441 -4.33 45.93 12.35
C ARG A 441 -5.12 47.23 12.32
N THR A 442 -6.44 47.16 12.38
CA THR A 442 -7.32 48.34 12.37
C THR A 442 -7.70 48.82 13.76
N GLY A 443 -7.62 47.95 14.77
CA GLY A 443 -7.95 48.27 16.16
C GLY A 443 -7.40 47.23 17.14
N SER A 444 -7.28 47.61 18.41
CA SER A 444 -6.87 46.71 19.50
C SER A 444 -7.49 47.14 20.83
N GLY A 445 -7.83 46.16 21.67
CA GLY A 445 -8.17 46.34 23.08
C GLY A 445 -7.30 45.45 23.96
N GLU A 446 -7.66 45.28 25.23
CA GLU A 446 -6.85 44.51 26.19
C GLU A 446 -6.62 43.05 25.77
N ASN A 447 -7.67 42.38 25.28
CA ASN A 447 -7.63 40.93 24.96
C ASN A 447 -8.01 40.63 23.50
N TRP A 448 -8.12 41.64 22.63
CA TRP A 448 -8.56 41.44 21.26
C TRP A 448 -7.86 42.40 20.31
N MET A 449 -7.73 42.00 19.05
CA MET A 449 -7.32 42.87 17.96
C MET A 449 -8.23 42.68 16.75
N GLU A 450 -8.42 43.76 16.00
CA GLU A 450 -9.11 43.74 14.71
C GLU A 450 -8.07 43.69 13.59
N VAL A 451 -8.22 42.69 12.74
CA VAL A 451 -7.37 42.41 11.58
C VAL A 451 -8.21 42.56 10.32
N GLU A 452 -7.69 43.31 9.36
CA GLU A 452 -8.22 43.43 8.00
C GLU A 452 -7.17 42.93 7.01
N VAL A 453 -7.58 42.17 5.99
CA VAL A 453 -6.70 41.79 4.88
C VAL A 453 -6.77 42.88 3.81
N ARG A 454 -5.65 43.56 3.57
CA ARG A 454 -5.50 44.55 2.49
C ARG A 454 -4.54 44.04 1.43
N TYR A 455 -4.61 44.59 0.23
CA TYR A 455 -3.66 44.24 -0.83
C TYR A 455 -2.68 45.37 -1.04
N GLU A 456 -1.41 45.02 -1.05
CA GLU A 456 -0.32 45.94 -1.34
C GLU A 456 0.50 45.42 -2.53
N ALA A 457 0.93 46.35 -3.38
CA ALA A 457 1.90 46.05 -4.43
C ALA A 457 3.30 45.96 -3.81
N GLY A 458 4.11 44.99 -4.20
CA GLY A 458 5.45 44.77 -3.63
C GLY A 458 6.42 45.95 -3.81
N ASP A 459 6.14 46.89 -4.71
CA ASP A 459 6.92 48.13 -4.90
C ASP A 459 6.26 49.37 -4.27
N GLY A 460 5.16 49.21 -3.53
CA GLY A 460 4.40 50.29 -2.92
C GLY A 460 3.52 51.08 -3.90
N ALA A 461 3.38 50.65 -5.16
CA ALA A 461 2.48 51.30 -6.11
C ALA A 461 1.02 51.20 -5.65
N GLY A 462 0.30 52.33 -5.65
CA GLY A 462 -1.10 52.37 -5.26
C GLY A 462 -2.00 51.67 -6.28
N ILE A 463 -2.55 50.52 -5.92
CA ILE A 463 -3.58 49.82 -6.70
C ILE A 463 -4.95 50.27 -6.22
N ARG A 464 -5.83 50.62 -7.17
CA ARG A 464 -7.20 51.02 -6.85
C ARG A 464 -8.01 49.84 -6.33
N ARG A 465 -8.83 50.08 -5.29
CA ARG A 465 -9.65 49.05 -4.65
C ARG A 465 -10.64 48.39 -5.62
N GLU A 466 -11.20 49.18 -6.57
CA GLU A 466 -12.11 48.66 -7.58
C GLU A 466 -11.44 47.63 -8.49
N GLU A 467 -10.15 47.81 -8.75
CA GLU A 467 -9.37 46.93 -9.63
C GLU A 467 -9.05 45.61 -8.94
N ILE A 468 -8.69 45.63 -7.66
CA ILE A 468 -8.52 44.43 -6.83
C ILE A 468 -9.82 43.62 -6.77
N GLN A 469 -10.95 44.28 -6.51
CA GLN A 469 -12.26 43.62 -6.49
C GLN A 469 -12.66 43.05 -7.85
N ARG A 470 -12.27 43.73 -8.94
CA ARG A 470 -12.46 43.23 -10.29
C ARG A 470 -11.67 41.94 -10.49
N LEU A 471 -10.36 41.92 -10.16
CA LEU A 471 -9.48 40.76 -10.30
C LEU A 471 -10.02 39.54 -9.54
N LEU A 472 -10.39 39.72 -8.26
CA LEU A 472 -10.98 38.67 -7.43
C LEU A 472 -12.29 38.11 -8.00
N ARG A 473 -13.16 38.99 -8.51
CA ARG A 473 -14.46 38.55 -9.08
C ARG A 473 -14.31 37.89 -10.44
N THR A 474 -13.37 38.34 -11.27
CA THR A 474 -13.15 37.80 -12.62
C THR A 474 -12.23 36.59 -12.64
N GLY A 475 -11.56 36.28 -11.52
CA GLY A 475 -10.51 35.26 -11.46
C GLY A 475 -9.27 35.59 -12.30
N GLN A 476 -9.10 36.87 -12.67
CA GLN A 476 -7.95 37.29 -13.46
C GLN A 476 -6.76 37.54 -12.54
N SER A 477 -5.59 37.05 -12.91
CA SER A 477 -4.39 37.18 -12.09
C SER A 477 -3.63 38.49 -12.28
N SER A 478 -3.97 39.34 -13.26
CA SER A 478 -3.17 40.55 -13.53
C SER A 478 -3.94 41.79 -14.01
N CYS A 479 -3.42 42.98 -13.68
CA CYS A 479 -3.86 44.27 -14.20
C CYS A 479 -2.68 45.17 -14.60
N SER A 480 -2.92 46.18 -15.45
CA SER A 480 -1.89 47.15 -15.84
C SER A 480 -1.79 48.29 -14.83
N LEU A 481 -0.56 48.59 -14.39
CA LEU A 481 -0.23 49.72 -13.51
C LEU A 481 0.14 51.00 -14.29
N GLY A 482 0.06 50.98 -15.62
CA GLY A 482 0.53 52.04 -16.52
C GLY A 482 1.91 51.74 -17.12
N GLY A 483 2.10 52.09 -18.39
CA GLY A 483 3.29 51.70 -19.17
C GLY A 483 3.32 50.19 -19.43
N ASN A 484 4.51 49.57 -19.33
CA ASN A 484 4.69 48.11 -19.47
C ASN A 484 4.49 47.32 -18.17
N ARG A 485 4.25 48.00 -17.04
CA ARG A 485 4.16 47.37 -15.72
C ARG A 485 2.84 46.64 -15.50
N LYS A 486 2.92 45.44 -14.93
CA LYS A 486 1.76 44.61 -14.59
C LYS A 486 1.74 44.26 -13.11
N ALA A 487 0.63 44.54 -12.44
CA ALA A 487 0.35 44.04 -11.10
C ALA A 487 -0.19 42.62 -11.22
N VAL A 488 0.33 41.68 -10.43
CA VAL A 488 -0.07 40.28 -10.47
C VAL A 488 -0.47 39.78 -9.09
N MET A 489 -1.70 39.29 -8.98
CA MET A 489 -2.26 38.69 -7.77
C MET A 489 -2.22 37.16 -7.89
N ASP A 490 -1.95 36.49 -6.77
CA ASP A 490 -2.23 35.07 -6.61
C ASP A 490 -3.59 34.92 -5.89
N PRO A 491 -4.63 34.35 -6.52
CA PRO A 491 -5.91 34.13 -5.85
C PRO A 491 -5.79 33.17 -4.66
N ASP A 492 -4.91 32.17 -4.74
CA ASP A 492 -4.78 31.14 -3.70
C ASP A 492 -4.18 31.75 -2.41
N GLN A 493 -3.35 32.79 -2.52
CA GLN A 493 -2.82 33.53 -1.37
C GLN A 493 -3.89 34.19 -0.50
N LEU A 494 -5.01 34.62 -1.09
CA LEU A 494 -6.10 35.17 -0.28
C LEU A 494 -6.76 34.06 0.53
N ASP A 495 -7.04 32.93 -0.10
CA ASP A 495 -7.70 31.80 0.56
C ASP A 495 -6.83 31.27 1.71
N ASP A 496 -5.53 31.11 1.48
CA ASP A 496 -4.55 30.73 2.51
C ASP A 496 -4.53 31.75 3.68
N ALA A 497 -4.54 33.05 3.36
CA ALA A 497 -4.53 34.10 4.38
C ALA A 497 -5.82 34.11 5.21
N MET A 498 -6.96 33.91 4.54
CA MET A 498 -8.27 33.82 5.17
C MET A 498 -8.42 32.58 6.04
N GLU A 499 -7.84 31.44 5.65
CA GLU A 499 -7.80 30.21 6.45
C GLU A 499 -7.03 30.42 7.74
N SER A 500 -5.85 31.07 7.70
CA SER A 500 -5.10 31.37 8.92
C SER A 500 -5.86 32.31 9.88
N ILE A 501 -6.69 33.21 9.37
CA ILE A 501 -7.57 34.03 10.21
C ILE A 501 -8.71 33.18 10.80
N ALA A 502 -9.26 32.24 10.03
CA ALA A 502 -10.32 31.34 10.47
C ALA A 502 -9.85 30.41 11.61
N ASP A 503 -8.61 29.93 11.57
CA ASP A 503 -7.96 29.14 12.63
C ASP A 503 -7.87 29.88 13.98
N CYS A 504 -8.00 31.21 13.97
CA CYS A 504 -8.01 32.04 15.17
C CYS A 504 -9.39 32.19 15.83
N ASP A 505 -10.41 31.43 15.39
CA ASP A 505 -11.82 31.55 15.80
C ASP A 505 -12.33 33.02 15.78
N PRO A 506 -12.30 33.68 14.61
CA PRO A 506 -12.54 35.12 14.51
C PRO A 506 -14.03 35.47 14.70
N GLN A 507 -14.28 36.61 15.33
CA GLN A 507 -15.60 37.25 15.35
C GLN A 507 -15.67 38.34 14.28
N GLN A 508 -16.65 38.26 13.36
CA GLN A 508 -16.85 39.28 12.33
C GLN A 508 -18.10 40.11 12.62
N ALA A 509 -17.90 41.35 13.09
CA ALA A 509 -18.98 42.32 13.28
C ALA A 509 -19.18 43.21 12.04
N VAL A 510 -18.10 43.48 11.30
CA VAL A 510 -18.10 44.28 10.07
C VAL A 510 -17.53 43.41 8.94
N PRO A 511 -18.17 43.35 7.76
CA PRO A 511 -17.65 42.58 6.63
C PRO A 511 -16.22 43.03 6.28
N GLY A 512 -15.29 42.07 6.29
CA GLY A 512 -13.87 42.28 5.97
C GLY A 512 -12.96 42.63 7.15
N VAL A 513 -13.52 42.85 8.35
CA VAL A 513 -12.73 43.08 9.58
C VAL A 513 -13.00 41.97 10.58
N PHE A 514 -11.94 41.28 10.99
CA PHE A 514 -11.99 40.11 11.86
C PHE A 514 -11.43 40.45 13.22
N ARG A 515 -12.23 40.24 14.27
CA ARG A 515 -11.78 40.38 15.64
C ARG A 515 -11.26 39.03 16.14
N VAL A 516 -9.99 38.98 16.49
CA VAL A 516 -9.31 37.79 17.02
C VAL A 516 -8.75 38.09 18.41
N ASP A 517 -8.50 37.03 19.19
CA ASP A 517 -7.83 37.17 20.48
C ASP A 517 -6.41 37.73 20.29
N ALA A 518 -5.99 38.66 21.14
CA ALA A 518 -4.67 39.28 21.06
C ALA A 518 -3.53 38.25 21.22
N ALA A 519 -3.77 37.12 21.90
CA ALA A 519 -2.82 36.02 22.02
C ALA A 519 -2.47 35.35 20.68
N GLN A 520 -3.35 35.44 19.67
CA GLN A 520 -3.14 34.85 18.34
C GLN A 520 -2.28 35.71 17.41
N ALA A 521 -1.84 36.90 17.86
CA ALA A 521 -1.00 37.79 17.05
C ALA A 521 0.31 37.14 16.60
N ALA A 522 0.96 36.36 17.46
CA ALA A 522 2.21 35.67 17.11
C ALA A 522 1.98 34.56 16.06
N TYR A 523 0.86 33.84 16.16
CA TYR A 523 0.48 32.82 15.18
C TYR A 523 0.22 33.43 13.80
N LEU A 524 -0.53 34.54 13.72
CA LEU A 524 -0.77 35.24 12.46
C LEU A 524 0.50 35.81 11.84
N GLN A 525 1.44 36.30 12.67
CA GLN A 525 2.76 36.74 12.20
C GLN A 525 3.58 35.59 11.60
N HIS A 526 3.59 34.42 12.26
CA HIS A 526 4.29 33.24 11.76
C HIS A 526 3.65 32.72 10.46
N SER A 527 2.31 32.66 10.44
CA SER A 527 1.54 32.26 9.25
C SER A 527 1.80 33.19 8.07
N ALA A 528 1.91 34.50 8.30
CA ALA A 528 2.28 35.44 7.24
C ALA A 528 3.66 35.14 6.64
N VAL A 529 4.65 34.78 7.46
CA VAL A 529 6.00 34.40 6.99
C VAL A 529 5.95 33.10 6.19
N ASP A 530 5.28 32.07 6.71
CA ASP A 530 5.16 30.76 6.06
C ASP A 530 4.44 30.87 4.70
N LEU A 531 3.43 31.73 4.60
CA LEU A 531 2.69 32.01 3.37
C LEU A 531 3.43 32.94 2.39
N GLY A 532 4.57 33.50 2.79
CA GLY A 532 5.35 34.46 1.98
C GLY A 532 4.70 35.84 1.84
N LEU A 533 3.86 36.23 2.81
CA LEU A 533 3.22 37.54 2.89
C LEU A 533 4.20 38.58 3.47
N PRO A 534 4.08 39.88 3.12
CA PRO A 534 4.93 40.94 3.65
C PRO A 534 4.90 41.00 5.19
N SER A 535 6.08 41.14 5.80
CA SER A 535 6.25 41.10 7.26
C SER A 535 5.36 42.08 8.00
N ALA A 536 4.66 41.51 8.98
CA ALA A 536 3.72 42.12 9.91
C ALA A 536 4.34 43.09 10.94
N ASP A 537 5.14 44.07 10.52
CA ASP A 537 5.48 45.21 11.39
C ASP A 537 4.24 46.06 11.73
N GLN A 538 3.11 45.82 11.05
CA GLN A 538 1.80 46.46 11.25
C GLN A 538 0.91 45.77 12.31
N LEU A 539 1.37 44.69 12.95
CA LEU A 539 0.70 44.07 14.11
C LEU A 539 1.26 44.52 15.46
N ARG A 540 2.28 45.40 15.50
CA ARG A 540 2.87 45.95 16.76
C ARG A 540 1.96 46.99 17.42
N PRO A 541 1.81 47.02 18.77
CA PRO A 541 0.94 47.98 19.45
C PRO A 541 1.25 49.40 18.97
N ALA A 542 0.22 50.21 18.73
CA ALA A 542 0.44 51.62 18.39
C ALA A 542 1.07 52.29 19.62
N GLU A 543 2.33 52.72 19.51
CA GLU A 543 2.91 53.58 20.53
C GLU A 543 2.05 54.84 20.65
N GLU A 544 1.62 55.16 21.88
CA GLU A 544 0.87 56.36 22.21
C GLU A 544 1.70 57.60 21.83
N GLY A 545 1.38 58.19 20.69
CA GLY A 545 1.92 59.49 20.28
C GLY A 545 1.39 60.58 21.21
N HIS A 546 2.23 61.05 22.13
CA HIS A 546 2.01 62.30 22.85
C HIS A 546 1.78 63.47 21.88
N PRO A 547 0.76 64.32 22.09
CA PRO A 547 0.54 65.48 21.24
C PRO A 547 1.41 66.65 21.74
N GLU A 548 2.43 67.04 20.98
CA GLU A 548 2.95 68.40 21.03
C GLU A 548 2.15 69.28 20.07
N LEU A 549 1.25 70.10 20.62
CA LEU A 549 0.86 71.36 19.99
C LEU A 549 0.82 72.45 21.05
N HIS A 550 1.97 73.12 21.20
CA HIS A 550 2.04 74.47 21.72
C HIS A 550 1.41 75.43 20.70
N LEU A 551 0.33 76.10 21.08
CA LEU A 551 -0.09 77.38 20.50
C LEU A 551 -0.27 78.36 21.66
N GLY A 552 0.52 79.43 21.63
CA GLY A 552 0.57 80.44 22.68
C GLY A 552 -0.58 81.45 22.63
N SER A 553 -0.94 81.89 23.84
CA SER A 553 -1.35 83.22 24.33
C SER A 553 -2.50 83.98 23.65
N LEU A 554 -3.48 84.38 24.47
CA LEU A 554 -3.80 85.80 24.77
C LEU A 554 -4.82 85.90 25.92
N GLU A 555 -4.47 86.76 26.89
CA GLU A 555 -5.19 87.32 28.05
C GLU A 555 -5.65 86.43 29.21
#